data_AF-A0A2A5DYV3-F1
#
_entry.id   AF-A0A2A5DYV3-F1
#
_cell.length_a   1.000
_cell.length_b   1.000
_cell.length_c   1.000
_cell.angle_alpha   90.00
_cell.angle_beta   90.00
_cell.angle_gamma   90.00
#
_symmetry.space_group_name_H-M   'P 1'
#
loop_
_entity.id
_entity.type
_entity.pdbx_description
1 polymer ?
#
loop_
_entity_poly.entity_id
_entity_poly.type
_entity_poly.pdbx_seq_one_letter_code
_entity_poly.pdbx_strand_id
1 'polypeptide(L)'
;MRLTIMTVVGTVLVSLISFSAHASDIAICGASEGYSYYPKIGLGAADANAGEWSEDRISNGRFTATLAEDKSFDIIVLDATGGVFSSRAVGAVVELVGKTDETLTLLVIYPGKTIETYTFLRNADGQAEVMWTVNKFGTLIPKAASYQAACSFLAF
;
A
#
# COMPACT_ATOMS: atom_id res chain seq x y z
N MET A 1 -33.89 30.36 58.75
CA MET A 1 -32.70 30.84 58.01
C MET A 1 -31.98 29.62 57.44
N ARG A 2 -32.25 29.24 56.19
CA ARG A 2 -31.60 28.10 55.52
C ARG A 2 -30.73 28.66 54.40
N LEU A 3 -29.43 28.42 54.52
CA LEU A 3 -28.39 28.78 53.57
C LEU A 3 -28.33 27.67 52.50
N THR A 4 -28.68 27.98 51.25
CA THR A 4 -28.52 27.05 50.14
C THR A 4 -27.20 27.36 49.45
N ILE A 5 -26.20 26.50 49.66
CA ILE A 5 -24.92 26.52 48.94
C ILE A 5 -25.22 26.02 47.52
N MET A 6 -25.08 26.92 46.55
CA MET A 6 -25.24 26.62 45.13
C MET A 6 -23.89 26.14 44.60
N THR A 7 -23.73 24.82 44.47
CA THR A 7 -22.54 24.17 43.93
C THR A 7 -22.43 24.49 42.44
N VAL A 8 -21.46 25.32 42.05
CA VAL A 8 -21.13 25.57 40.65
C VAL A 8 -20.38 24.35 40.13
N VAL A 9 -21.08 23.46 39.44
CA VAL A 9 -20.47 22.37 38.66
C VAL A 9 -19.94 23.00 37.38
N GLY A 10 -18.66 23.40 37.40
CA GLY A 10 -17.95 23.91 36.24
C GLY A 10 -17.70 22.77 35.24
N THR A 11 -18.51 22.70 34.19
CA THR A 11 -18.30 21.80 33.06
C THR A 11 -17.06 22.24 32.29
N VAL A 12 -15.94 21.53 32.46
CA VAL A 12 -14.73 21.70 31.65
C VAL A 12 -15.01 21.16 30.25
N LEU A 13 -15.34 22.05 29.32
CA LEU A 13 -15.50 21.75 27.90
C LEU A 13 -14.10 21.55 27.30
N VAL A 14 -13.62 20.30 27.32
CA VAL A 14 -12.38 19.91 26.64
C VAL A 14 -12.62 20.03 25.13
N SER A 15 -12.17 21.15 24.55
CA SER A 15 -12.11 21.34 23.10
C SER A 15 -11.13 20.33 22.51
N LEU A 16 -11.65 19.27 21.90
CA LEU A 16 -10.88 18.33 21.10
C LEU A 16 -10.37 19.07 19.86
N ILE A 17 -9.15 19.60 19.97
CA ILE A 17 -8.40 20.13 18.84
C ILE A 17 -8.17 18.95 17.91
N SER A 18 -8.99 18.85 16.86
CA SER A 18 -8.83 17.83 15.83
C SER A 18 -7.62 18.24 15.00
N PHE A 19 -6.47 17.65 15.28
CA PHE A 19 -5.33 17.72 14.38
C PHE A 19 -5.70 16.91 13.13
N SER A 20 -5.96 17.61 12.03
CA SER A 20 -6.10 16.98 10.73
C SER A 20 -4.75 16.37 10.36
N ALA A 21 -4.61 15.06 10.50
CA ALA A 21 -3.45 14.35 9.97
C ALA A 21 -3.57 14.32 8.45
N HIS A 22 -2.87 15.24 7.77
CA HIS A 22 -2.86 15.28 6.31
C HIS A 22 -1.80 14.32 5.77
N ALA A 23 -2.22 13.19 5.19
CA ALA A 23 -1.35 12.38 4.36
C ALA A 23 -1.24 13.01 2.96
N SER A 24 -0.02 13.12 2.44
CA SER A 24 0.22 13.56 1.07
C SER A 24 0.44 12.35 0.15
N ASP A 25 -0.17 12.37 -1.03
CA ASP A 25 0.09 11.38 -2.06
C ASP A 25 1.48 11.61 -2.67
N ILE A 26 2.28 10.55 -2.75
CA ILE A 26 3.59 10.52 -3.42
C ILE A 26 3.42 10.15 -4.88
N ALA A 27 2.60 9.13 -5.15
CA ALA A 27 2.36 8.61 -6.48
C ALA A 27 1.00 7.95 -6.54
N ILE A 28 0.38 8.02 -7.71
CA ILE A 28 -0.85 7.29 -8.03
C ILE A 28 -0.58 6.52 -9.31
N CYS A 29 -0.64 5.19 -9.25
CA CYS A 29 -0.29 4.31 -10.35
C CYS A 29 -1.48 3.44 -10.73
N GLY A 30 -1.63 3.20 -12.03
CA GLY A 30 -2.80 2.54 -12.60
C GLY A 30 -2.62 1.04 -12.83
N ALA A 31 -3.20 0.57 -13.93
CA ALA A 31 -3.16 -0.82 -14.35
C ALA A 31 -1.72 -1.35 -14.41
N SER A 32 -1.53 -2.56 -13.90
CA SER A 32 -0.22 -3.22 -13.90
C SER A 32 -0.16 -4.35 -14.92
N GLU A 33 1.03 -4.54 -15.47
CA GLU A 33 1.36 -5.66 -16.35
C GLU A 33 2.74 -6.23 -15.99
N GLY A 34 2.94 -7.52 -16.23
CA GLY A 34 4.20 -8.17 -15.94
C GLY A 34 4.09 -9.68 -16.01
N TYR A 35 4.85 -10.36 -15.16
CA TYR A 35 4.94 -11.81 -15.15
C TYR A 35 4.74 -12.37 -13.76
N SER A 36 4.10 -13.53 -13.70
CA SER A 36 3.81 -14.27 -12.47
C SER A 36 4.23 -15.71 -12.57
N TYR A 37 4.73 -16.22 -11.45
CA TYR A 37 5.04 -17.62 -11.22
C TYR A 37 4.12 -18.17 -10.13
N TYR A 38 3.38 -19.22 -10.47
CA TYR A 38 2.54 -19.97 -9.53
C TYR A 38 3.16 -21.36 -9.34
N PRO A 39 3.71 -21.70 -8.16
CA PRO A 39 4.32 -23.01 -7.94
C PRO A 39 3.29 -24.15 -8.00
N LYS A 40 3.74 -25.35 -8.44
CA LYS A 40 2.94 -26.60 -8.40
C LYS A 40 2.82 -27.17 -6.98
N ILE A 41 2.18 -26.41 -6.09
CA ILE A 41 1.92 -26.80 -4.70
C ILE A 41 0.51 -26.35 -4.30
N GLY A 42 -0.05 -26.97 -3.26
CA GLY A 42 -1.38 -26.60 -2.76
C GLY A 42 -2.44 -26.65 -3.86
N LEU A 43 -3.23 -25.58 -3.99
CA LEU A 43 -4.27 -25.47 -5.03
C LEU A 43 -3.70 -25.38 -6.46
N GLY A 44 -2.44 -24.96 -6.62
CA GLY A 44 -1.76 -24.90 -7.92
C GLY A 44 -1.21 -26.25 -8.39
N ALA A 45 -1.28 -27.31 -7.58
CA ALA A 45 -0.70 -28.61 -7.93
C ALA A 45 -1.40 -29.28 -9.13
N ALA A 46 -2.70 -29.04 -9.31
CA ALA A 46 -3.48 -29.59 -10.41
C ALA A 46 -3.56 -28.67 -11.64
N ASP A 47 -3.04 -27.45 -11.55
CA ASP A 47 -2.99 -26.52 -12.67
C ASP A 47 -1.88 -26.93 -13.63
N ALA A 48 -2.24 -27.20 -14.88
CA ALA A 48 -1.30 -27.58 -15.93
C ALA A 48 -0.28 -26.47 -16.23
N ASN A 49 -0.67 -25.21 -16.05
CA ASN A 49 0.14 -24.02 -16.32
C ASN A 49 0.95 -23.55 -15.11
N ALA A 50 0.75 -24.15 -13.93
CA ALA A 50 1.59 -23.87 -12.77
C ALA A 50 3.02 -24.39 -12.99
N GLY A 51 3.98 -23.84 -12.26
CA GLY A 51 5.39 -24.18 -12.36
C GLY A 51 6.15 -23.43 -13.46
N GLU A 52 5.50 -22.48 -14.13
CA GLU A 52 6.07 -21.67 -15.20
C GLU A 52 5.79 -20.18 -14.96
N TRP A 53 6.63 -19.32 -15.54
CA TRP A 53 6.37 -17.89 -15.61
C TRP A 53 5.38 -17.61 -16.74
N SER A 54 4.34 -16.84 -16.46
CA SER A 54 3.32 -16.46 -17.43
C SER A 54 3.01 -14.97 -17.33
N GLU A 55 2.54 -14.38 -18.43
CA GLU A 55 2.04 -13.01 -18.44
C GLU A 55 0.89 -12.85 -17.46
N ASP A 56 0.89 -11.75 -16.72
CA ASP A 56 -0.16 -11.43 -15.77
C ASP A 56 -0.47 -9.93 -15.80
N ARG A 57 -1.74 -9.61 -15.62
CA ARG A 57 -2.27 -8.25 -15.74
C ARG A 57 -3.26 -7.96 -14.62
N ILE A 58 -3.15 -6.76 -14.06
CA ILE A 58 -4.09 -6.21 -13.08
C ILE A 58 -4.73 -4.98 -13.71
N SER A 59 -5.76 -5.20 -14.53
CA SER A 59 -6.31 -4.18 -15.44
C SER A 59 -7.01 -3.01 -14.74
N ASN A 60 -7.64 -3.25 -13.60
CA ASN A 60 -8.42 -2.23 -12.87
C ASN A 60 -7.76 -1.86 -11.52
N GLY A 61 -6.55 -2.36 -11.26
CA GLY A 61 -5.83 -2.05 -10.04
C GLY A 61 -5.37 -0.60 -10.04
N ARG A 62 -5.36 -0.01 -8.84
CA ARG A 62 -4.73 1.30 -8.61
C ARG A 62 -3.99 1.27 -7.28
N PHE A 63 -2.77 1.77 -7.28
CA PHE A 63 -1.92 1.89 -6.09
C PHE A 63 -1.66 3.36 -5.81
N THR A 64 -1.79 3.77 -4.57
CA THR A 64 -1.44 5.12 -4.13
C THR A 64 -0.41 5.01 -3.02
N ALA A 65 0.79 5.52 -3.25
CA ALA A 65 1.79 5.68 -2.20
C ALA A 65 1.51 6.99 -1.46
N THR A 66 1.52 6.94 -0.13
CA THR A 66 1.26 8.12 0.70
C THR A 66 2.34 8.29 1.77
N LEU A 67 2.53 9.53 2.20
CA LEU A 67 3.37 9.90 3.33
C LEU A 67 2.54 10.71 4.32
N ALA A 68 2.43 10.20 5.54
CA ALA A 68 1.77 10.90 6.64
C ALA A 68 2.72 11.90 7.32
N GLU A 69 2.15 12.78 8.14
CA GLU A 69 2.89 13.83 8.86
C GLU A 69 3.97 13.27 9.79
N ASP A 70 3.70 12.12 10.40
CA ASP A 70 4.62 11.37 11.26
C ASP A 70 5.73 10.64 10.48
N LYS A 71 5.88 10.95 9.18
CA LYS A 71 6.85 10.36 8.25
C LYS A 71 6.66 8.89 7.97
N SER A 72 5.48 8.37 8.28
CA SER A 72 5.15 6.98 8.01
C SER A 72 4.56 6.85 6.61
N PHE A 73 5.06 5.86 5.86
CA PHE A 73 4.60 5.55 4.51
C PHE A 73 3.39 4.62 4.55
N ASP A 74 2.59 4.61 3.48
CA ASP A 74 1.55 3.61 3.27
C ASP A 74 1.32 3.36 1.78
N ILE A 75 0.76 2.19 1.46
CA ILE A 75 0.25 1.85 0.14
C ILE A 75 -1.25 1.64 0.26
N ILE A 76 -2.02 2.42 -0.50
CA ILE A 76 -3.46 2.26 -0.62
C ILE A 76 -3.74 1.56 -1.94
N VAL A 77 -4.44 0.43 -1.88
CA VAL A 77 -4.77 -0.40 -3.03
C VAL A 77 -6.26 -0.31 -3.29
N LEU A 78 -6.63 -0.02 -4.54
CA LEU A 78 -7.94 -0.35 -5.09
C LEU A 78 -7.81 -1.70 -5.80
N ASP A 79 -8.45 -2.72 -5.25
CA ASP A 79 -8.44 -4.05 -5.85
C ASP A 79 -9.44 -4.19 -7.01
N ALA A 80 -9.34 -5.31 -7.73
CA ALA A 80 -10.20 -5.61 -8.87
C ALA A 80 -11.69 -5.81 -8.50
N THR A 81 -12.03 -5.95 -7.21
CA THR A 81 -13.40 -6.03 -6.71
C THR A 81 -13.98 -4.65 -6.36
N GLY A 82 -13.17 -3.59 -6.47
CA GLY A 82 -13.54 -2.22 -6.10
C GLY A 82 -13.31 -1.92 -4.61
N GLY A 83 -12.71 -2.85 -3.86
CA GLY A 83 -12.33 -2.64 -2.47
C GLY A 83 -11.13 -1.71 -2.39
N VAL A 84 -11.20 -0.72 -1.50
CA VAL A 84 -10.06 0.16 -1.17
C VAL A 84 -9.54 -0.25 0.20
N PHE A 85 -8.26 -0.57 0.31
CA PHE A 85 -7.62 -0.84 1.58
C PHE A 85 -6.25 -0.21 1.71
N SER A 86 -5.93 0.21 2.93
CA SER A 86 -4.58 0.63 3.34
C SER A 86 -3.81 -0.60 3.79
N SER A 87 -2.58 -0.77 3.29
CA SER A 87 -1.69 -1.85 3.71
C SER A 87 -1.48 -1.83 5.22
N ARG A 88 -1.24 -0.65 5.81
CA ARG A 88 -1.07 -0.52 7.27
C ARG A 88 -2.33 -0.79 8.07
N ALA A 89 -3.49 -0.35 7.57
CA ALA A 89 -4.77 -0.60 8.23
C ALA A 89 -5.07 -2.11 8.33
N VAL A 90 -4.54 -2.93 7.41
CA VAL A 90 -4.68 -4.39 7.45
C VAL A 90 -3.48 -5.09 8.11
N GLY A 91 -2.63 -4.34 8.82
CA GLY A 91 -1.55 -4.88 9.65
C GLY A 91 -0.22 -5.09 8.92
N ALA A 92 -0.02 -4.47 7.75
CA ALA A 92 1.29 -4.45 7.12
C ALA A 92 2.23 -3.46 7.81
N VAL A 93 3.52 -3.77 7.75
CA VAL A 93 4.61 -2.83 8.03
C VAL A 93 5.09 -2.27 6.70
N VAL A 94 5.19 -0.94 6.58
CA VAL A 94 5.63 -0.26 5.35
C VAL A 94 6.87 0.56 5.67
N GLU A 95 8.00 0.17 5.07
CA GLU A 95 9.31 0.75 5.34
C GLU A 95 9.92 1.37 4.09
N LEU A 96 10.63 2.49 4.27
CA LEU A 96 11.47 3.05 3.23
C LEU A 96 12.76 2.24 3.13
N VAL A 97 13.00 1.61 1.97
CA VAL A 97 14.23 0.87 1.70
C VAL A 97 15.33 1.82 1.21
N GLY A 98 14.97 2.78 0.37
CA GLY A 98 15.93 3.72 -0.20
C GLY A 98 15.25 4.80 -1.02
N LYS A 99 15.95 5.93 -1.15
CA LYS A 99 15.54 7.08 -1.95
C LYS A 99 16.75 7.68 -2.64
N THR A 100 16.59 8.04 -3.92
CA THR A 100 17.49 8.88 -4.71
C THR A 100 16.73 10.10 -5.22
N ASP A 101 17.34 10.92 -6.07
CA ASP A 101 16.65 12.02 -6.75
C ASP A 101 15.62 11.53 -7.78
N GLU A 102 15.75 10.29 -8.23
CA GLU A 102 14.93 9.70 -9.30
C GLU A 102 14.05 8.55 -8.82
N THR A 103 14.37 7.94 -7.68
CA THR A 103 13.70 6.71 -7.20
C THR A 103 13.33 6.78 -5.72
N LEU A 104 12.22 6.14 -5.36
CA LEU A 104 11.81 5.88 -3.98
C LEU A 104 11.34 4.43 -3.90
N THR A 105 11.93 3.65 -3.00
CA THR A 105 11.59 2.23 -2.83
C THR A 105 11.00 1.97 -1.46
N LEU A 106 9.80 1.39 -1.45
CA LEU A 106 9.10 0.95 -0.25
C LEU A 106 9.07 -0.58 -0.18
N LEU A 107 9.19 -1.11 1.03
CA LEU A 107 8.99 -2.51 1.37
C LEU A 107 7.71 -2.63 2.19
N VAL A 108 6.80 -3.48 1.76
CA VAL A 108 5.55 -3.79 2.47
C VAL A 108 5.60 -5.23 2.95
N ILE A 109 5.49 -5.44 4.26
CA ILE A 109 5.52 -6.76 4.88
C ILE A 109 4.16 -7.02 5.51
N TYR A 110 3.44 -8.01 5.01
CA TYR A 110 2.26 -8.59 5.66
C TYR A 110 2.71 -9.85 6.42
N PRO A 111 2.85 -9.80 7.76
CA PRO A 111 3.48 -10.86 8.54
C PRO A 111 2.86 -12.24 8.27
N GLY A 112 3.72 -13.21 7.95
CA GLY A 112 3.32 -14.59 7.70
C GLY A 112 2.54 -14.83 6.40
N LYS A 113 2.37 -13.83 5.52
CA LYS A 113 1.54 -13.96 4.32
C LYS A 113 2.25 -13.56 3.03
N THR A 114 2.69 -12.30 2.97
CA THR A 114 3.09 -11.66 1.71
C THR A 114 4.14 -10.58 1.96
N ILE A 115 5.09 -10.47 1.04
CA ILE A 115 6.02 -9.35 0.97
C ILE A 115 5.87 -8.70 -0.40
N GLU A 116 5.82 -7.37 -0.43
CA GLU A 116 5.77 -6.57 -1.65
C GLU A 116 6.87 -5.53 -1.64
N THR A 117 7.41 -5.20 -2.80
CA THR A 117 8.32 -4.06 -2.97
C THR A 117 7.74 -3.12 -4.01
N TYR A 118 7.81 -1.81 -3.78
CA TYR A 118 7.37 -0.80 -4.73
C TYR A 118 8.50 0.20 -4.96
N THR A 119 9.05 0.21 -6.16
CA THR A 119 10.04 1.20 -6.59
C THR A 119 9.35 2.19 -7.53
N PHE A 120 9.08 3.38 -7.03
CA PHE A 120 8.57 4.49 -7.83
C PHE A 120 9.76 5.21 -8.44
N LEU A 121 9.68 5.52 -9.73
CA LEU A 121 10.75 6.19 -10.43
C LEU A 121 10.24 7.12 -11.53
N ARG A 122 11.13 8.01 -11.96
CA ARG A 122 10.96 8.79 -13.17
C ARG A 122 11.88 8.21 -14.26
N ASN A 123 11.31 7.79 -15.38
CA ASN A 123 12.09 7.25 -16.49
C ASN A 123 12.83 8.36 -17.26
N ALA A 124 13.66 7.97 -18.24
CA ALA A 124 14.45 8.90 -19.03
C ALA A 124 13.62 9.92 -19.83
N ASP A 125 12.36 9.59 -20.14
CA ASP A 125 11.41 10.47 -20.83
C ASP A 125 10.67 11.41 -19.86
N GLY A 126 11.01 11.36 -18.57
CA GLY A 126 10.40 12.17 -17.52
C GLY A 126 9.04 11.64 -17.03
N GLN A 127 8.61 10.46 -17.48
CA GLN A 127 7.34 9.85 -17.07
C GLN A 127 7.50 9.15 -15.72
N ALA A 128 6.47 9.24 -14.89
CA ALA A 128 6.44 8.55 -13.60
C ALA A 128 5.92 7.12 -13.78
N GLU A 129 6.59 6.16 -13.16
CA GLU A 129 6.20 4.76 -13.17
C GLU A 129 6.52 4.08 -11.83
N VAL A 130 5.95 2.90 -11.64
CA VAL A 130 6.27 2.02 -10.53
C VAL A 130 6.64 0.66 -11.06
N MET A 131 7.78 0.15 -10.60
CA MET A 131 8.13 -1.26 -10.68
C MET A 131 7.82 -1.89 -9.33
N TRP A 132 7.07 -2.99 -9.31
CA TRP A 132 6.73 -3.63 -8.05
C TRP A 132 6.75 -5.15 -8.12
N THR A 133 7.06 -5.76 -6.98
CA THR A 133 7.09 -7.22 -6.86
C THR A 133 6.17 -7.67 -5.74
N VAL A 134 5.72 -8.91 -5.83
CA VAL A 134 4.97 -9.57 -4.77
C VAL A 134 5.46 -11.00 -4.60
N ASN A 135 5.64 -11.41 -3.35
CA ASN A 135 5.90 -12.79 -2.97
C ASN A 135 4.86 -13.22 -1.93
N LYS A 136 3.96 -14.11 -2.34
CA LYS A 136 2.93 -14.72 -1.49
C LYS A 136 3.38 -16.12 -1.09
N PHE A 137 3.56 -16.34 0.21
CA PHE A 137 4.04 -17.61 0.75
C PHE A 137 3.12 -18.20 1.83
N GLY A 138 2.35 -17.38 2.53
CA GLY A 138 1.37 -17.83 3.54
C GLY A 138 -0.08 -17.61 3.12
N THR A 139 -0.39 -17.80 1.83
CA THR A 139 -1.73 -17.63 1.28
C THR A 139 -2.17 -18.91 0.55
N LEU A 140 -3.47 -19.05 0.26
CA LEU A 140 -4.02 -20.23 -0.43
C LEU A 140 -3.41 -20.47 -1.80
N ILE A 141 -2.97 -19.40 -2.48
CA ILE A 141 -2.34 -19.45 -3.79
C ILE A 141 -0.99 -18.73 -3.68
N PRO A 142 0.08 -19.48 -3.37
CA PRO A 142 1.44 -18.94 -3.39
C PRO A 142 1.78 -18.39 -4.77
N LYS A 143 2.61 -17.35 -4.80
CA LYS A 143 2.92 -16.63 -6.03
C LYS A 143 4.20 -15.81 -5.87
N ALA A 144 5.00 -15.74 -6.92
CA ALA A 144 5.99 -14.68 -7.09
C ALA A 144 5.65 -13.89 -8.36
N ALA A 145 5.72 -12.57 -8.33
CA ALA A 145 5.47 -11.76 -9.52
C ALA A 145 6.26 -10.45 -9.52
N SER A 146 6.47 -9.94 -10.73
CA SER A 146 7.06 -8.65 -11.00
C SER A 146 6.19 -7.91 -12.01
N TYR A 147 5.94 -6.65 -11.75
CA TYR A 147 5.01 -5.81 -12.50
C TYR A 147 5.58 -4.41 -12.71
N GLN A 148 5.04 -3.74 -13.72
CA GLN A 148 5.18 -2.31 -13.93
C GLN A 148 3.80 -1.65 -14.08
N ALA A 149 3.70 -0.37 -13.74
CA ALA A 149 2.55 0.47 -14.03
C ALA A 149 2.95 1.93 -14.22
N ALA A 150 2.23 2.63 -15.11
CA ALA A 150 2.36 4.07 -15.25
C ALA A 150 1.73 4.79 -14.03
N CYS A 151 2.35 5.88 -13.61
CA CYS A 151 1.86 6.74 -12.54
C CYS A 151 1.50 8.13 -13.09
N SER A 152 0.41 8.72 -12.57
CA SER A 152 -0.04 10.05 -13.00
C SER A 152 0.89 11.17 -12.56
N PHE A 153 1.63 10.95 -11.47
CA PHE A 153 2.65 11.86 -10.96
C PHE A 153 3.61 11.13 -10.02
N LEU A 154 4.69 11.82 -9.67
CA LEU A 154 5.64 11.41 -8.64
C LEU A 154 6.15 12.65 -7.89
N ALA A 155 5.97 12.67 -6.57
CA ALA A 155 6.32 13.78 -5.68
C ALA A 155 6.89 13.24 -4.36
N PHE A 156 8.22 13.22 -4.23
CA PHE A 156 8.90 12.85 -2.99
C PHE A 156 10.18 13.63 -2.74
#